data_AF-A0ABD2UTJ2-F1
#
_entry.id   AF-A0ABD2UTJ2-F1
#
_cell.length_a   1.000
_cell.length_b   1.000
_cell.length_c   1.000
_cell.angle_alpha   90.00
_cell.angle_beta   90.00
_cell.angle_gamma   90.00
#
_symmetry.space_group_name_H-M   'P 1'
#
loop_
_entity.id
_entity.type
_entity.pdbx_description
1 polymer ?
#
loop_
_entity_poly.entity_id
_entity_poly.type
_entity_poly.pdbx_seq_one_letter_code
_entity_poly.pdbx_strand_id
1 'polypeptide(L)'
;MIILVLQSWISEMASYTKSIDSNHLVEAGLEGFYGNSDTQKNPNFQVGTDFIANNQIPEIDFATVHSYPDQWLTGQDDEAQLNFLTNWLKVHIEDSQTILKKPIIFAEFGKTTKGPGFTPQQRDIIFNTVYSSIFSSAKGGGAAAGGLFWHILAEGMDSFKDGYEIILSESSSVSDIIIEQSKRLNKIRKMYARLKNIEKWKKARKLKD
;
A
#
# COMPACT_ATOMS: atom_id res chain seq x y z
N MET A 1 -15.35 -19.52 11.47
CA MET A 1 -16.42 -19.64 10.45
C MET A 1 -16.41 -18.46 9.48
N ILE A 2 -16.35 -17.20 9.95
CA ILE A 2 -16.38 -16.00 9.08
C ILE A 2 -15.18 -15.90 8.10
N ILE A 3 -13.95 -16.19 8.54
CA ILE A 3 -12.75 -16.15 7.68
C ILE A 3 -12.87 -17.07 6.46
N LEU A 4 -13.48 -18.25 6.63
CA LEU A 4 -13.67 -19.20 5.53
C LEU A 4 -14.67 -18.70 4.49
N VAL A 5 -15.67 -17.90 4.89
CA VAL A 5 -16.67 -17.35 3.96
C VAL A 5 -16.02 -16.31 3.03
N LEU A 6 -15.26 -15.37 3.58
CA LEU A 6 -14.57 -14.36 2.78
C LEU A 6 -13.48 -14.99 1.90
N GLN A 7 -12.71 -15.95 2.40
CA GLN A 7 -11.73 -16.68 1.59
C GLN A 7 -12.37 -17.34 0.37
N SER A 8 -13.49 -18.05 0.56
CA SER A 8 -14.21 -18.70 -0.54
C SER A 8 -14.77 -17.68 -1.53
N TRP A 9 -15.33 -16.58 -1.04
CA TRP A 9 -15.88 -15.52 -1.90
C TRP A 9 -14.79 -14.85 -2.74
N ILE A 10 -13.66 -14.47 -2.15
CA ILE A 10 -12.54 -13.86 -2.89
C ILE A 10 -12.03 -14.85 -3.95
N SER A 11 -11.91 -16.14 -3.62
CA SER A 11 -11.47 -17.16 -4.56
C SER A 11 -12.43 -17.28 -5.75
N GLU A 12 -13.73 -17.37 -5.49
CA GLU A 12 -14.76 -17.48 -6.53
C GLU A 12 -14.74 -16.27 -7.47
N MET A 13 -14.73 -15.07 -6.90
CA MET A 13 -14.85 -13.82 -7.67
C MET A 13 -13.56 -13.46 -8.41
N ALA A 14 -12.39 -13.77 -7.84
CA ALA A 14 -11.11 -13.59 -8.54
C ALA A 14 -11.01 -14.50 -9.77
N SER A 15 -11.35 -15.80 -9.62
CA SER A 15 -11.40 -16.73 -10.76
C SER A 15 -12.44 -16.32 -11.80
N TYR A 16 -13.63 -15.87 -11.37
CA TYR A 16 -14.64 -15.37 -12.30
C TYR A 16 -14.16 -14.13 -13.07
N THR A 17 -13.56 -13.15 -12.40
CA THR A 17 -13.01 -11.95 -13.03
C THR A 17 -11.95 -12.31 -14.07
N LYS A 18 -11.01 -13.21 -13.73
CA LYS A 18 -9.97 -13.68 -14.64
C LYS A 18 -10.50 -14.49 -15.83
N SER A 19 -11.64 -15.16 -15.67
CA SER A 19 -12.29 -15.87 -16.77
C SER A 19 -12.86 -14.93 -17.84
N ILE A 20 -13.19 -13.69 -17.45
CA ILE A 20 -13.67 -12.63 -18.35
C ILE A 20 -12.49 -11.84 -18.90
N ASP A 21 -11.51 -11.49 -18.05
CA ASP A 21 -10.35 -10.69 -18.42
C ASP A 21 -9.06 -11.25 -17.80
N SER A 22 -8.26 -11.89 -18.63
CA SER A 22 -6.94 -12.41 -18.24
C SER A 22 -5.78 -11.45 -18.55
N ASN A 23 -6.05 -10.25 -19.08
CA ASN A 23 -5.02 -9.28 -19.43
C ASN A 23 -4.71 -8.33 -18.26
N HIS A 24 -5.71 -7.98 -17.46
CA HIS A 24 -5.56 -7.06 -16.34
C HIS A 24 -5.21 -7.78 -15.03
N LEU A 25 -4.52 -7.06 -14.15
CA LEU A 25 -4.22 -7.52 -12.80
C LEU A 25 -5.48 -7.42 -11.91
N VAL A 26 -5.58 -8.30 -10.93
CA VAL A 26 -6.66 -8.36 -9.94
C VAL A 26 -6.06 -8.33 -8.54
N GLU A 27 -6.69 -7.56 -7.66
CA GLU A 27 -6.40 -7.48 -6.22
C GLU A 27 -7.73 -7.55 -5.45
N ALA A 28 -7.68 -7.81 -4.14
CA ALA A 28 -8.87 -8.14 -3.33
C ALA A 28 -9.51 -6.96 -2.59
N GLY A 29 -8.89 -5.78 -2.60
CA GLY A 29 -9.35 -4.56 -1.94
C GLY A 29 -9.21 -4.60 -0.42
N LEU A 30 -8.18 -5.27 0.10
CA LEU A 30 -8.07 -5.52 1.54
C LEU A 30 -7.39 -4.35 2.26
N GLU A 31 -7.93 -4.00 3.43
CA GLU A 31 -7.26 -3.08 4.35
C GLU A 31 -5.95 -3.68 4.91
N GLY A 32 -5.82 -5.01 4.94
CA GLY A 32 -4.59 -5.71 5.30
C GLY A 32 -4.64 -6.50 6.62
N PHE A 33 -5.80 -6.62 7.27
CA PHE A 33 -5.85 -7.31 8.57
C PHE A 33 -5.50 -8.81 8.47
N TYR A 34 -4.70 -9.26 9.43
CA TYR A 34 -4.30 -10.65 9.59
C TYR A 34 -5.39 -11.49 10.26
N GLY A 35 -5.39 -12.79 9.97
CA GLY A 35 -6.29 -13.77 10.59
C GLY A 35 -5.90 -14.13 12.03
N ASN A 36 -6.55 -15.17 12.56
CA ASN A 36 -6.43 -15.57 13.97
C ASN A 36 -5.02 -15.97 14.43
N SER A 37 -4.12 -16.36 13.52
CA SER A 37 -2.76 -16.78 13.86
C SER A 37 -1.82 -15.60 14.19
N ASP A 38 -2.18 -14.39 13.77
CA ASP A 38 -1.28 -13.23 13.74
C ASP A 38 -1.96 -11.95 14.23
N THR A 39 -2.96 -12.07 15.10
CA THR A 39 -3.79 -10.94 15.56
C THR A 39 -3.03 -9.83 16.25
N GLN A 40 -1.84 -10.13 16.81
CA GLN A 40 -0.95 -9.13 17.40
C GLN A 40 -0.43 -8.08 16.38
N LYS A 41 -0.52 -8.37 15.08
CA LYS A 41 -0.17 -7.42 14.01
C LYS A 41 -1.33 -6.46 13.68
N ASN A 42 -2.55 -6.76 14.13
CA ASN A 42 -3.74 -5.95 13.88
C ASN A 42 -3.93 -4.87 14.96
N PRO A 43 -4.70 -3.81 14.66
CA PRO A 43 -5.14 -2.86 15.67
C PRO A 43 -6.24 -3.50 16.53
N ASN A 44 -5.92 -4.33 17.53
CA ASN A 44 -6.81 -4.88 18.58
C ASN A 44 -8.24 -5.33 18.18
N PHE A 45 -8.49 -5.62 16.90
CA PHE A 45 -9.76 -6.12 16.36
C PHE A 45 -9.52 -7.02 15.14
N GLN A 46 -10.59 -7.67 14.68
CA GLN A 46 -10.60 -8.53 13.51
C GLN A 46 -11.84 -8.25 12.67
N VAL A 47 -11.70 -8.37 11.34
CA VAL A 47 -12.79 -8.04 10.41
C VAL A 47 -13.19 -9.20 9.49
N GLY A 48 -12.65 -10.41 9.75
CA GLY A 48 -12.96 -11.61 8.97
C GLY A 48 -12.06 -11.85 7.75
N THR A 49 -11.12 -10.94 7.46
CA THR A 49 -10.08 -11.14 6.44
C THR A 49 -8.84 -11.81 7.03
N ASP A 50 -7.98 -12.31 6.15
CA ASP A 50 -6.65 -12.81 6.47
C ASP A 50 -5.69 -12.40 5.34
N PHE A 51 -4.84 -11.41 5.62
CA PHE A 51 -3.89 -10.87 4.64
C PHE A 51 -3.06 -11.95 3.93
N ILE A 52 -2.64 -13.01 4.63
CA ILE A 52 -1.83 -14.06 4.03
C ILE A 52 -2.71 -14.99 3.19
N ALA A 53 -3.74 -15.58 3.80
CA ALA A 53 -4.56 -16.59 3.13
C ALA A 53 -5.33 -16.01 1.93
N ASN A 54 -5.86 -14.81 2.06
CA ASN A 54 -6.61 -14.15 0.98
C ASN A 54 -5.69 -13.83 -0.20
N ASN A 55 -4.47 -13.31 0.06
CA ASN A 55 -3.53 -13.00 -1.02
C ASN A 55 -2.75 -14.22 -1.53
N GLN A 56 -2.89 -15.40 -0.95
CA GLN A 56 -2.35 -16.66 -1.50
C GLN A 56 -3.22 -17.26 -2.61
N ILE A 57 -4.44 -16.74 -2.81
CA ILE A 57 -5.29 -17.12 -3.95
C ILE A 57 -4.51 -16.87 -5.26
N PRO A 58 -4.39 -17.87 -6.17
CA PRO A 58 -3.56 -17.75 -7.36
C PRO A 58 -3.94 -16.58 -8.29
N GLU A 59 -5.24 -16.28 -8.37
CA GLU A 59 -5.80 -15.24 -9.26
C GLU A 59 -5.64 -13.82 -8.72
N ILE A 60 -5.19 -13.65 -7.47
CA ILE A 60 -4.79 -12.35 -6.93
C ILE A 60 -3.36 -12.05 -7.35
N ASP A 61 -3.11 -11.00 -8.11
CA ASP A 61 -1.78 -10.72 -8.68
C ASP A 61 -0.87 -9.90 -7.76
N PHE A 62 -1.47 -9.05 -6.92
CA PHE A 62 -0.74 -8.22 -5.95
C PHE A 62 -1.61 -7.96 -4.72
N ALA A 63 -0.94 -7.65 -3.61
CA ALA A 63 -1.60 -7.37 -2.35
C ALA A 63 -1.83 -5.85 -2.17
N THR A 64 -2.88 -5.52 -1.45
CA THR A 64 -3.20 -4.16 -1.01
C THR A 64 -3.29 -4.10 0.51
N VAL A 65 -2.95 -2.93 1.04
CA VAL A 65 -3.13 -2.57 2.46
C VAL A 65 -3.54 -1.11 2.55
N HIS A 66 -4.37 -0.80 3.54
CA HIS A 66 -4.79 0.54 3.90
C HIS A 66 -4.03 0.96 5.18
N SER A 67 -4.08 2.24 5.57
CA SER A 67 -3.38 2.72 6.77
C SER A 67 -4.05 3.96 7.36
N TYR A 68 -4.89 3.75 8.39
CA TYR A 68 -5.56 4.82 9.14
C TYR A 68 -5.36 4.69 10.65
N PRO A 69 -4.13 4.87 11.18
CA PRO A 69 -3.88 4.80 12.62
C PRO A 69 -4.74 5.75 13.45
N ASP A 70 -5.08 6.92 12.90
CA ASP A 70 -5.95 7.92 13.54
C ASP A 70 -7.38 7.44 13.74
N GLN A 71 -7.88 6.53 12.89
CA GLN A 71 -9.18 5.88 13.05
C GLN A 71 -9.07 4.61 13.91
N TRP A 72 -8.13 3.73 13.57
CA TRP A 72 -8.04 2.40 14.17
C TRP A 72 -7.56 2.41 15.62
N LEU A 73 -6.77 3.42 16.00
CA LEU A 73 -6.20 3.57 17.35
C LEU A 73 -6.78 4.82 18.04
N THR A 74 -8.08 5.05 17.87
CA THR A 74 -8.79 6.17 18.50
C THR A 74 -8.47 6.24 20.00
N GLY A 75 -8.02 7.41 20.46
CA GLY A 75 -7.66 7.66 21.86
C GLY A 75 -6.19 7.40 22.21
N GLN A 76 -5.39 6.82 21.30
CA GLN A 76 -3.94 6.76 21.46
C GLN A 76 -3.26 8.02 20.91
N ASP A 77 -2.10 8.36 21.47
CA ASP A 77 -1.31 9.51 21.04
C ASP A 77 -0.64 9.31 19.67
N ASP A 78 -0.09 10.39 19.12
CA ASP A 78 0.54 10.38 17.80
C ASP A 78 1.79 9.47 17.75
N GLU A 79 2.50 9.30 18.87
CA GLU A 79 3.68 8.42 18.93
C GLU A 79 3.27 6.96 18.77
N ALA A 80 2.25 6.52 19.52
CA ALA A 80 1.70 5.18 19.43
C ALA A 80 1.12 4.90 18.03
N GLN A 81 0.41 5.87 17.46
CA GLN A 81 -0.11 5.78 16.08
C GLN A 81 1.01 5.64 15.05
N LEU A 82 2.10 6.41 15.18
CA LEU A 82 3.24 6.36 14.27
C LEU A 82 4.05 5.06 14.42
N ASN A 83 4.22 4.58 15.65
CA ASN A 83 4.88 3.30 15.94
C ASN A 83 4.09 2.13 15.33
N PHE A 84 2.76 2.15 15.49
CA PHE A 84 1.89 1.18 14.84
C PHE A 84 2.04 1.25 13.31
N LEU A 85 1.95 2.44 12.70
CA LEU A 85 2.11 2.60 11.25
C LEU A 85 3.45 2.04 10.77
N THR A 86 4.55 2.38 11.44
CA THR A 86 5.88 1.91 11.07
C THR A 86 5.96 0.39 11.10
N ASN A 87 5.42 -0.25 12.13
CA ASN A 87 5.36 -1.70 12.22
C ASN A 87 4.42 -2.30 11.16
N TRP A 88 3.26 -1.70 10.94
CA TRP A 88 2.26 -2.10 9.94
C TRP A 88 2.89 -2.13 8.53
N LEU A 89 3.58 -1.07 8.13
CA LEU A 89 4.29 -1.01 6.85
C LEU A 89 5.36 -2.11 6.76
N LYS A 90 6.16 -2.29 7.81
CA LYS A 90 7.25 -3.26 7.84
C LYS A 90 6.74 -4.68 7.65
N VAL A 91 5.81 -5.14 8.48
CA VAL A 91 5.35 -6.54 8.48
C VAL A 91 4.66 -6.92 7.16
N HIS A 92 3.88 -6.02 6.58
CA HIS A 92 3.21 -6.28 5.30
C HIS A 92 4.18 -6.35 4.12
N ILE A 93 5.22 -5.50 4.11
CA ILE A 93 6.28 -5.57 3.10
C ILE A 93 7.05 -6.88 3.23
N GLU A 94 7.42 -7.25 4.47
CA GLU A 94 8.14 -8.49 4.75
C GLU A 94 7.33 -9.73 4.32
N ASP A 95 6.06 -9.81 4.70
CA ASP A 95 5.19 -10.94 4.37
C ASP A 95 4.89 -11.00 2.86
N SER A 96 4.70 -9.86 2.19
CA SER A 96 4.55 -9.81 0.73
C SER A 96 5.80 -10.30 0.01
N GLN A 97 6.98 -9.91 0.51
CA GLN A 97 8.27 -10.28 -0.05
C GLN A 97 8.62 -11.76 0.20
N THR A 98 8.33 -12.26 1.39
CA THR A 98 8.87 -13.54 1.87
C THR A 98 7.88 -14.68 1.76
N ILE A 99 6.59 -14.43 1.99
CA ILE A 99 5.52 -15.42 1.99
C ILE A 99 4.76 -15.38 0.67
N LEU A 100 4.18 -14.22 0.31
CA LEU A 100 3.28 -14.13 -0.85
C LEU A 100 4.03 -14.18 -2.17
N LYS A 101 5.27 -13.65 -2.22
CA LYS A 101 6.04 -13.43 -3.45
C LYS A 101 5.27 -12.58 -4.47
N LYS A 102 4.45 -11.66 -3.98
CA LYS A 102 3.62 -10.74 -4.76
C LYS A 102 3.98 -9.30 -4.44
N PRO A 103 3.85 -8.34 -5.38
CA PRO A 103 3.97 -6.93 -5.07
C PRO A 103 2.92 -6.51 -4.03
N ILE A 104 3.21 -5.43 -3.30
CA ILE A 104 2.25 -4.78 -2.40
C ILE A 104 2.11 -3.29 -2.74
N ILE A 105 0.86 -2.82 -2.74
CA ILE A 105 0.50 -1.41 -2.88
C ILE A 105 -0.16 -0.93 -1.59
N PHE A 106 0.31 0.19 -1.04
CA PHE A 106 -0.37 0.89 0.04
C PHE A 106 -1.52 1.70 -0.58
N ALA A 107 -2.67 1.04 -0.77
CA ALA A 107 -3.76 1.51 -1.61
C ALA A 107 -4.55 2.67 -1.00
N GLU A 108 -4.49 2.83 0.34
CA GLU A 108 -5.00 4.00 1.02
C GLU A 108 -4.13 4.34 2.24
N PHE A 109 -3.88 5.63 2.45
CA PHE A 109 -3.32 6.16 3.69
C PHE A 109 -3.59 7.66 3.77
N GLY A 110 -3.65 8.20 4.99
CA GLY A 110 -3.83 9.64 5.20
C GLY A 110 -3.76 10.05 6.66
N LYS A 111 -3.92 11.35 6.93
CA LYS A 111 -4.10 11.91 8.28
C LYS A 111 -5.19 12.97 8.23
N THR A 112 -6.26 12.77 9.00
CA THR A 112 -7.42 13.66 8.98
C THR A 112 -7.12 15.01 9.63
N THR A 113 -7.64 16.09 9.05
CA THR A 113 -7.65 17.43 9.66
C THR A 113 -8.62 17.54 10.83
N LYS A 114 -9.58 16.60 10.94
CA LYS A 114 -10.64 16.61 11.95
C LYS A 114 -10.19 16.05 13.30
N GLY A 115 -8.94 15.58 13.40
CA GLY A 115 -8.36 15.03 14.62
C GLY A 115 -8.06 16.13 15.66
N PRO A 116 -8.16 15.82 16.96
CA PRO A 116 -7.84 16.79 18.01
C PRO A 116 -6.38 17.21 17.92
N GLY A 117 -6.13 18.53 17.94
CA GLY A 117 -4.77 19.07 17.89
C GLY A 117 -4.07 18.89 16.54
N PHE A 118 -4.82 18.74 15.44
CA PHE A 118 -4.26 18.59 14.11
C PHE A 118 -3.29 19.73 13.74
N THR A 119 -2.15 19.36 13.18
CA THR A 119 -1.18 20.23 12.53
C THR A 119 -0.81 19.67 11.15
N PRO A 120 -0.53 20.51 10.14
CA PRO A 120 -0.05 20.03 8.84
C PRO A 120 1.17 19.11 8.93
N GLN A 121 2.06 19.34 9.90
CA GLN A 121 3.27 18.55 10.12
C GLN A 121 2.96 17.09 10.47
N GLN A 122 1.88 16.80 11.19
CA GLN A 122 1.48 15.42 11.46
C GLN A 122 1.14 14.68 10.16
N ARG A 123 0.47 15.35 9.21
CA ARG A 123 0.20 14.77 7.89
C ARG A 123 1.48 14.53 7.11
N ASP A 124 2.41 15.48 7.14
CA ASP A 124 3.73 15.33 6.50
C ASP A 124 4.51 14.14 7.06
N ILE A 125 4.45 13.90 8.38
CA ILE A 125 5.09 12.75 9.03
C ILE A 125 4.52 11.42 8.52
N ILE A 126 3.19 11.31 8.43
CA ILE A 126 2.53 10.10 7.90
C ILE A 126 2.93 9.84 6.45
N PHE A 127 2.86 10.86 5.60
CA PHE A 127 3.23 10.73 4.18
C PHE A 127 4.72 10.36 4.00
N ASN A 128 5.61 11.03 4.73
CA ASN A 128 7.04 10.70 4.67
C ASN A 128 7.34 9.28 5.16
N THR A 129 6.65 8.80 6.20
CA THR A 129 6.82 7.45 6.74
C THR A 129 6.44 6.38 5.72
N VAL A 130 5.25 6.53 5.10
CA VAL A 130 4.76 5.61 4.06
C VAL A 130 5.68 5.65 2.84
N TYR A 131 5.96 6.84 2.31
CA TYR A 131 6.76 6.97 1.09
C TYR A 131 8.22 6.56 1.27
N SER A 132 8.82 6.80 2.43
CA SER A 132 10.19 6.36 2.72
C SER A 132 10.28 4.83 2.83
N SER A 133 9.26 4.18 3.41
CA SER A 133 9.18 2.71 3.46
C SER A 133 9.06 2.10 2.06
N ILE A 134 8.15 2.64 1.24
CA ILE A 134 7.98 2.24 -0.17
C ILE A 134 9.28 2.43 -0.94
N PHE A 135 9.89 3.63 -0.87
CA PHE A 135 11.11 3.94 -1.59
C PHE A 135 12.26 3.02 -1.18
N SER A 136 12.43 2.77 0.12
CA SER A 136 13.50 1.92 0.63
C SER A 136 13.37 0.48 0.15
N SER A 137 12.16 -0.08 0.20
CA SER A 137 11.85 -1.40 -0.33
C SER A 137 12.07 -1.46 -1.85
N ALA A 138 11.47 -0.53 -2.61
CA ALA A 138 11.61 -0.48 -4.08
C ALA A 138 13.07 -0.31 -4.53
N LYS A 139 13.86 0.51 -3.83
CA LYS A 139 15.29 0.73 -4.14
C LYS A 139 16.11 -0.55 -3.96
N GLY A 140 15.75 -1.38 -2.98
CA GLY A 140 16.35 -2.69 -2.74
C GLY A 140 15.80 -3.82 -3.62
N GLY A 141 14.81 -3.54 -4.48
CA GLY A 141 14.14 -4.57 -5.29
C GLY A 141 13.13 -5.39 -4.49
N GLY A 142 12.63 -4.84 -3.39
CA GLY A 142 11.61 -5.43 -2.53
C GLY A 142 10.19 -5.31 -3.10
N ALA A 143 9.22 -5.87 -2.37
CA ALA A 143 7.85 -6.05 -2.82
C ALA A 143 7.01 -4.76 -2.87
N ALA A 144 7.39 -3.69 -2.16
CA ALA A 144 6.59 -2.47 -2.12
C ALA A 144 6.69 -1.73 -3.46
N ALA A 145 5.58 -1.71 -4.20
CA ALA A 145 5.55 -1.23 -5.58
C ALA A 145 4.97 0.19 -5.73
N GLY A 146 4.30 0.72 -4.70
CA GLY A 146 3.70 2.05 -4.73
C GLY A 146 2.78 2.33 -3.55
N GLY A 147 2.22 3.53 -3.55
CA GLY A 147 1.21 3.95 -2.58
C GLY A 147 0.30 5.01 -3.18
N LEU A 148 -0.96 5.00 -2.74
CA LEU A 148 -2.03 5.89 -3.15
C LEU A 148 -2.58 6.53 -1.87
N PHE A 149 -2.42 7.84 -1.73
CA PHE A 149 -2.97 8.54 -0.58
C PHE A 149 -4.47 8.78 -0.78
N TRP A 150 -5.21 8.79 0.32
CA TRP A 150 -6.61 9.17 0.35
C TRP A 150 -6.72 10.62 0.85
N HIS A 151 -7.32 11.55 0.12
CA HIS A 151 -7.68 11.50 -1.30
C HIS A 151 -7.46 12.85 -1.96
N ILE A 152 -7.53 12.94 -3.29
CA ILE A 152 -7.46 14.23 -3.99
C ILE A 152 -8.87 14.82 -4.06
N LEU A 153 -8.98 16.14 -3.83
CA LEU A 153 -10.11 16.94 -4.27
C LEU A 153 -9.63 18.07 -5.20
N ALA A 154 -10.48 18.41 -6.16
CA ALA A 154 -10.32 19.63 -6.94
C ALA A 154 -10.86 20.84 -6.16
N GLU A 155 -10.40 22.03 -6.55
CA GLU A 155 -10.91 23.29 -6.00
C GLU A 155 -12.43 23.41 -6.21
N GLY A 156 -13.15 23.91 -5.20
CA GLY A 156 -14.61 24.06 -5.22
C GLY A 156 -15.41 22.79 -4.88
N MET A 157 -14.74 21.69 -4.52
CA MET A 157 -15.40 20.43 -4.08
C MET A 157 -15.64 20.36 -2.56
N ASP A 158 -15.82 21.49 -1.88
CA ASP A 158 -15.89 21.57 -0.42
C ASP A 158 -16.94 20.64 0.22
N SER A 159 -18.04 20.35 -0.47
CA SER A 159 -19.08 19.43 0.01
C SER A 159 -18.63 17.97 0.14
N PHE A 160 -17.48 17.61 -0.44
CA PHE A 160 -16.93 16.25 -0.40
C PHE A 160 -15.77 16.11 0.60
N LYS A 161 -15.46 17.15 1.37
CA LYS A 161 -14.36 17.14 2.36
C LYS A 161 -14.64 16.17 3.50
N ASP A 162 -13.90 15.07 3.52
CA ASP A 162 -13.94 14.09 4.60
C ASP A 162 -12.89 14.36 5.70
N GLY A 163 -12.00 15.32 5.48
CA GLY A 163 -10.89 15.71 6.36
C GLY A 163 -9.53 15.15 5.91
N TYR A 164 -9.50 14.21 4.97
CA TYR A 164 -8.28 13.63 4.41
C TYR A 164 -7.86 14.28 3.09
N GLU A 165 -8.72 15.11 2.50
CA GLU A 165 -8.48 15.68 1.18
C GLU A 165 -7.13 16.41 1.07
N ILE A 166 -6.51 16.25 -0.09
CA ILE A 166 -5.38 17.03 -0.59
C ILE A 166 -5.85 17.79 -1.82
N ILE A 167 -5.86 19.12 -1.74
CA ILE A 167 -6.13 19.99 -2.88
C ILE A 167 -4.77 20.42 -3.45
N LEU A 168 -4.37 19.81 -4.57
CA LEU A 168 -3.01 20.00 -5.13
C LEU A 168 -2.73 21.44 -5.61
N SER A 169 -3.76 22.23 -5.90
CA SER A 169 -3.61 23.64 -6.30
C SER A 169 -3.26 24.57 -5.13
N GLU A 170 -3.52 24.17 -3.88
CA GLU A 170 -3.33 25.02 -2.70
C GLU A 170 -1.87 25.12 -2.21
N SER A 171 -0.91 24.55 -2.95
CA SER A 171 0.53 24.59 -2.65
C SER A 171 0.86 24.28 -1.17
N SER A 172 0.84 23.01 -0.81
CA SER A 172 1.11 22.52 0.55
C SER A 172 2.40 21.69 0.64
N SER A 173 2.99 21.58 1.84
CA SER A 173 4.17 20.74 2.09
C SER A 173 3.96 19.28 1.68
N VAL A 174 2.75 18.75 1.89
CA VAL A 174 2.38 17.40 1.44
C VAL A 174 2.41 17.25 -0.09
N SER A 175 2.09 18.31 -0.84
CA SER A 175 2.19 18.31 -2.31
C SER A 175 3.64 18.17 -2.77
N ASP A 176 4.57 18.86 -2.10
CA ASP A 176 6.01 18.73 -2.37
C ASP A 176 6.52 17.32 -2.06
N ILE A 177 6.08 16.72 -0.95
CA ILE A 177 6.40 15.34 -0.56
C ILE A 177 5.93 14.35 -1.65
N ILE A 178 4.70 14.50 -2.14
CA ILE A 178 4.15 13.66 -3.24
C ILE A 178 4.99 13.80 -4.52
N ILE A 179 5.33 15.03 -4.89
CA ILE A 179 6.17 15.32 -6.08
C ILE A 179 7.55 14.68 -5.92
N GLU A 180 8.17 14.82 -4.75
CA GLU A 180 9.48 14.26 -4.48
C GLU A 180 9.47 12.73 -4.56
N GLN A 181 8.49 12.08 -3.92
CA GLN A 181 8.35 10.63 -3.98
C GLN A 181 8.18 10.14 -5.43
N SER A 182 7.33 10.82 -6.20
CA SER A 182 7.10 10.50 -7.62
C SER A 182 8.39 10.56 -8.42
N LYS A 183 9.21 11.61 -8.21
CA LYS A 183 10.53 11.74 -8.84
C LYS A 183 11.49 10.63 -8.42
N ARG A 184 11.52 10.27 -7.13
CA ARG A 184 12.37 9.21 -6.56
C ARG A 184 12.03 7.83 -7.13
N LEU A 185 10.76 7.44 -7.16
CA LEU A 185 10.32 6.16 -7.73
C LEU A 185 10.55 6.08 -9.25
N ASN A 186 10.34 7.18 -9.99
CA ASN A 186 10.63 7.19 -11.43
C ASN A 186 12.12 6.96 -11.74
N LYS A 187 13.04 7.42 -10.87
CA LYS A 187 14.48 7.11 -11.00
C LYS A 187 14.74 5.62 -10.81
N ILE A 188 14.12 4.99 -9.81
CA ILE A 188 14.22 3.53 -9.57
C ILE A 188 13.69 2.75 -10.77
N ARG A 189 12.51 3.11 -11.29
CA ARG A 189 11.92 2.48 -12.49
C ARG A 189 12.89 2.49 -13.68
N LYS A 190 13.48 3.66 -13.96
CA LYS A 190 14.45 3.83 -15.06
C LYS A 190 15.72 2.99 -14.84
N MET A 191 16.20 2.91 -13.60
CA MET A 191 17.35 2.08 -13.23
C MET A 191 17.09 0.60 -13.52
N TYR A 192 15.98 0.03 -13.02
CA TYR A 192 15.63 -1.38 -13.25
C TYR A 192 15.35 -1.69 -14.72
N ALA A 193 14.73 -0.78 -15.47
CA ALA A 193 14.55 -0.94 -16.91
C ALA A 193 15.90 -1.07 -17.64
N ARG A 194 16.91 -0.26 -17.27
CA ARG A 194 18.27 -0.34 -17.81
C ARG A 194 18.94 -1.67 -17.47
N LEU A 195 18.84 -2.12 -16.21
CA LEU A 195 19.41 -3.40 -15.77
C LEU A 195 18.81 -4.58 -16.55
N LYS A 196 17.48 -4.62 -16.72
CA LYS A 196 16.78 -5.63 -17.51
C LYS A 196 17.25 -5.67 -18.96
N ASN A 197 17.46 -4.50 -19.57
CA ASN A 197 17.99 -4.43 -20.94
C ASN A 197 19.40 -5.02 -21.01
N ILE A 198 20.30 -4.65 -20.08
CA ILE A 198 21.67 -5.20 -20.03
C ILE A 198 21.64 -6.74 -19.92
N GLU A 199 20.77 -7.29 -19.10
CA GLU A 199 20.64 -8.75 -18.93
C GLU A 199 20.17 -9.43 -20.23
N LYS A 200 19.17 -8.86 -20.93
CA LYS A 200 18.74 -9.33 -22.25
C LYS A 200 19.88 -9.35 -23.26
N TRP A 201 20.68 -8.28 -23.31
CA TRP A 201 21.86 -8.20 -24.19
C TRP A 201 22.90 -9.28 -23.87
N LYS A 202 23.17 -9.53 -22.59
CA LYS A 202 24.10 -10.60 -22.15
C LYS A 202 23.61 -11.99 -22.56
N LYS A 203 22.31 -12.28 -22.39
CA LYS A 203 21.69 -13.56 -22.82
C LYS A 203 21.77 -13.74 -24.34
N ALA A 204 21.48 -12.70 -25.11
CA ALA A 204 21.55 -12.75 -26.58
C ALA A 204 22.97 -12.99 -27.12
N ARG A 205 24.01 -12.49 -26.44
CA ARG A 205 25.41 -12.75 -26.80
C ARG A 205 25.81 -14.20 -26.54
N LYS A 206 25.47 -14.75 -25.36
CA LYS A 206 25.77 -16.15 -25.01
C LYS A 206 25.11 -17.19 -25.93
N LEU A 207 24.05 -16.83 -26.64
CA LEU A 207 23.38 -17.71 -27.61
C LEU A 207 24.03 -17.68 -29.00
N LYS A 208 24.98 -16.77 -29.23
CA LYS A 208 25.71 -16.61 -30.50
C LYS A 208 27.12 -17.24 -30.47
N ASP A 209 27.58 -17.63 -29.29
CA ASP A 209 28.85 -18.34 -29.05
C ASP A 209 28.54 -19.82 -28.80
#